data_AF-A0A841C2N4-F1
#
_entry.id   AF-A0A841C2N4-F1
#
_cell.length_a   1.000
_cell.length_b   1.000
_cell.length_c   1.000
_cell.angle_alpha   90.00
_cell.angle_beta   90.00
_cell.angle_gamma   90.00
#
_symmetry.space_group_name_H-M   'P 1'
#
loop_
_entity.id
_entity.type
_entity.pdbx_description
1 polymer ?
#
loop_
_entity_poly.entity_id
_entity_poly.type
_entity_poly.pdbx_seq_one_letter_code
_entity_poly.pdbx_strand_id
1 'polypeptide(L)'
;MLAAAASALVNAAVAALVGWLFGGYAGLMTGVVIALGFALPFAWALATAGVYPRSTRGVALFVLDHTWSLPNTAAGAAFLVGNLLAGHRLDRPRSRGSARVNVVEQAIPGYATTIGTVIAGVSPRTERHEDLHILQARLLGPLYLPLVAANYAVFALLPLWLVYHDHRGTPIRCTRDYFLLGVYPHTWHEAWAYRRDRRRP
;
A
#
# COMPACT_ATOMS: atom_id res chain seq x y z
N MET A 1 -5.80 -16.80 12.60
CA MET A 1 -6.22 -16.34 13.93
C MET A 1 -5.06 -15.68 14.68
N LEU A 2 -3.98 -16.37 15.03
CA LEU A 2 -2.84 -15.74 15.75
C LEU A 2 -2.23 -14.51 15.05
N ALA A 3 -1.88 -14.61 13.77
CA ALA A 3 -1.33 -13.48 13.01
C ALA A 3 -2.29 -12.27 12.95
N ALA A 4 -3.60 -12.52 12.87
CA ALA A 4 -4.60 -11.47 12.87
C ALA A 4 -4.70 -10.77 14.23
N ALA A 5 -4.76 -11.53 15.32
CA ALA A 5 -4.79 -10.99 16.67
C ALA A 5 -3.52 -10.18 16.99
N ALA A 6 -2.35 -10.72 16.62
CA ALA A 6 -1.07 -10.02 16.76
C ALA A 6 -1.03 -8.73 15.93
N SER A 7 -1.52 -8.76 14.69
CA SER A 7 -1.62 -7.56 13.84
C SER A 7 -2.50 -6.48 14.48
N ALA A 8 -3.68 -6.87 14.98
CA ALA A 8 -4.57 -5.93 15.66
C ALA A 8 -3.91 -5.29 16.87
N LEU A 9 -3.26 -6.12 17.71
CA LEU A 9 -2.57 -5.67 18.92
C LEU A 9 -1.43 -4.69 18.61
N VAL A 10 -0.57 -5.02 17.64
CA VAL A 10 0.58 -4.16 17.28
C VAL A 10 0.11 -2.80 16.78
N ASN A 11 -0.88 -2.76 15.88
CA ASN A 11 -1.40 -1.49 15.37
C ASN A 11 -2.06 -0.66 16.47
N ALA A 12 -2.85 -1.29 17.36
CA ALA A 12 -3.49 -0.61 18.48
C ALA A 12 -2.46 -0.06 19.49
N ALA A 13 -1.46 -0.86 19.86
CA ALA A 13 -0.42 -0.46 20.81
C ALA A 13 0.41 0.72 20.29
N VAL A 14 0.80 0.69 19.02
CA VAL A 14 1.61 1.75 18.42
C VAL A 14 0.82 3.05 18.32
N ALA A 15 -0.44 3.00 17.89
CA ALA A 15 -1.28 4.19 17.84
C ALA A 15 -1.59 4.77 19.23
N ALA A 16 -1.80 3.91 20.24
CA ALA A 16 -1.98 4.34 21.62
C ALA A 16 -0.72 5.06 22.14
N LEU A 17 0.47 4.53 21.86
CA LEU A 17 1.74 5.13 22.24
C LEU A 17 1.95 6.49 21.55
N VAL A 18 1.72 6.57 20.24
CA VAL A 18 1.81 7.83 19.50
C VAL A 18 0.81 8.85 20.06
N GLY A 19 -0.45 8.44 20.26
CA GLY A 19 -1.48 9.29 20.86
C GLY A 19 -1.06 9.81 22.24
N TRP A 20 -0.52 8.95 23.09
CA TRP A 20 0.00 9.36 24.40
C TRP A 20 1.10 10.41 24.30
N LEU A 21 2.08 10.21 23.40
CA LEU A 21 3.21 11.12 23.23
C LEU A 21 2.80 12.53 22.80
N PHE A 22 1.74 12.66 21.99
CA PHE A 22 1.31 13.96 21.44
C PHE A 22 0.11 14.59 22.16
N GLY A 23 -0.63 13.83 22.97
CA GLY A 23 -1.86 14.33 23.61
C GLY A 23 -2.17 13.76 25.00
N GLY A 24 -1.18 13.11 25.64
CA GLY A 24 -1.36 12.49 26.96
C GLY A 24 -2.50 11.48 26.97
N TYR A 25 -3.28 11.45 28.05
CA TYR A 25 -4.38 10.49 28.20
C TYR A 25 -5.46 10.63 27.11
N ALA A 26 -5.84 11.86 26.76
CA ALA A 26 -6.82 12.11 25.70
C ALA A 26 -6.30 11.64 24.34
N GLY A 27 -5.03 11.89 24.04
CA GLY A 27 -4.39 11.39 22.84
C GLY A 27 -4.29 9.87 22.80
N LEU A 28 -3.98 9.22 23.92
CA LEU A 28 -3.96 7.75 24.03
C LEU A 28 -5.33 7.15 23.70
N MET A 29 -6.39 7.66 24.33
CA MET A 29 -7.76 7.17 24.09
C MET A 29 -8.18 7.36 22.64
N THR A 30 -7.86 8.52 22.07
CA THR A 30 -8.10 8.83 20.66
C THR A 30 -7.34 7.86 19.75
N GLY A 31 -6.06 7.62 20.04
CA GLY A 31 -5.21 6.68 19.30
C GLY A 31 -5.74 5.25 19.33
N VAL A 32 -6.21 4.77 20.49
CA VAL A 32 -6.83 3.45 20.63
C VAL A 32 -8.10 3.35 19.78
N VAL A 33 -9.01 4.32 19.88
CA VAL A 33 -10.28 4.30 19.13
C VAL A 33 -10.03 4.29 17.63
N ILE A 34 -9.18 5.18 17.14
CA ILE A 34 -8.83 5.27 15.72
C ILE A 34 -8.19 3.95 15.27
N ALA A 35 -7.24 3.42 16.03
CA ALA A 35 -6.56 2.20 15.64
C ALA A 35 -7.48 0.99 15.64
N LEU A 36 -8.39 0.83 16.60
CA LEU A 36 -9.35 -0.27 16.57
C LEU A 36 -10.24 -0.21 15.32
N GLY A 37 -10.61 1.00 14.87
CA GLY A 37 -11.37 1.21 13.64
C GLY A 37 -10.67 0.68 12.38
N PHE A 38 -9.34 0.70 12.33
CA PHE A 38 -8.56 0.19 11.19
C PHE A 38 -8.02 -1.23 11.41
N ALA A 39 -7.55 -1.52 12.62
CA ALA A 39 -6.88 -2.74 12.99
C ALA A 39 -7.83 -3.93 13.04
N LEU A 40 -9.08 -3.76 13.49
CA LEU A 40 -10.04 -4.86 13.56
C LEU A 40 -10.50 -5.34 12.17
N PRO A 41 -10.93 -4.46 11.23
CA PRO A 41 -11.27 -4.90 9.88
C PRO A 41 -10.07 -5.49 9.14
N PHE A 42 -8.87 -4.92 9.34
CA PHE A 42 -7.65 -5.45 8.75
C PHE A 42 -7.30 -6.84 9.29
N ALA A 43 -7.34 -7.03 10.61
CA ALA A 43 -7.13 -8.33 11.24
C ALA A 43 -8.17 -9.37 10.77
N TRP A 44 -9.44 -8.98 10.66
CA TRP A 44 -10.48 -9.83 10.08
C TRP A 44 -10.16 -10.25 8.65
N ALA A 45 -9.68 -9.33 7.81
CA ALA A 45 -9.27 -9.64 6.45
C ALA A 45 -8.07 -10.61 6.43
N LEU A 46 -7.04 -10.35 7.25
CA LEU A 46 -5.88 -11.26 7.39
C LEU A 46 -6.32 -12.67 7.81
N ALA A 47 -7.24 -12.77 8.77
CA ALA A 47 -7.75 -14.04 9.29
C ALA A 47 -8.56 -14.81 8.25
N THR A 48 -9.54 -14.15 7.62
CA THR A 48 -10.49 -14.81 6.71
C THR A 48 -9.88 -15.12 5.35
N ALA A 49 -8.91 -14.33 4.89
CA ALA A 49 -8.21 -14.57 3.65
C ALA A 49 -7.02 -15.54 3.81
N GLY A 50 -6.53 -15.77 5.03
CA GLY A 50 -5.39 -16.65 5.29
C GLY A 50 -4.11 -16.12 4.65
N VAL A 51 -3.84 -14.83 4.85
CA VAL A 51 -2.82 -14.06 4.11
C VAL A 51 -1.41 -14.59 4.31
N TYR A 52 -1.01 -14.85 5.54
CA TYR A 52 0.33 -15.36 5.84
C TYR A 52 0.35 -16.90 5.81
N PRO A 53 1.24 -17.52 5.01
CA PRO A 53 1.38 -18.97 4.98
C PRO A 53 1.96 -19.49 6.31
N ARG A 54 1.60 -20.71 6.70
CA ARG A 54 2.15 -21.37 7.90
C ARG A 54 3.55 -21.93 7.62
N SER A 55 4.50 -21.04 7.34
CA SER A 55 5.89 -21.36 7.03
C SER A 55 6.82 -20.35 7.69
N THR A 56 8.11 -20.67 7.79
CA THR A 56 9.14 -19.73 8.27
C THR A 56 9.13 -18.43 7.47
N ARG A 57 8.96 -18.51 6.16
CA ARG A 57 8.78 -17.36 5.28
C ARG A 57 7.56 -16.52 5.68
N GLY A 58 6.43 -17.16 5.95
CA GLY A 58 5.21 -16.46 6.37
C GLY A 58 5.38 -15.73 7.70
N VAL A 59 6.08 -16.34 8.66
CA VAL A 59 6.44 -15.70 9.93
C VAL A 59 7.38 -14.52 9.71
N ALA A 60 8.42 -14.69 8.89
CA ALA A 60 9.38 -13.62 8.60
C ALA A 60 8.69 -12.41 7.93
N LEU A 61 7.82 -12.65 6.95
CA LEU A 61 7.05 -11.58 6.30
C LEU A 61 6.08 -10.91 7.27
N PHE A 62 5.42 -11.69 8.14
CA PHE A 62 4.55 -11.13 9.19
C PHE A 62 5.33 -10.19 10.12
N VAL A 63 6.49 -10.63 10.61
CA VAL A 63 7.35 -9.82 11.48
C VAL A 63 7.80 -8.57 10.75
N LEU A 64 8.28 -8.70 9.51
CA LEU A 64 8.72 -7.56 8.70
C LEU A 64 7.61 -6.52 8.51
N ASP A 65 6.41 -6.98 8.16
CA ASP A 65 5.24 -6.12 7.90
C ASP A 65 4.75 -5.41 9.17
N HIS A 66 4.97 -5.99 10.35
CA HIS A 66 4.50 -5.46 11.65
C HIS A 66 5.63 -4.88 12.53
N THR A 67 6.83 -4.72 11.98
CA THR A 67 7.96 -4.06 12.66
C THR A 67 8.55 -2.99 11.74
N TRP A 68 9.43 -3.40 10.83
CA TRP A 68 10.12 -2.51 9.90
C TRP A 68 9.17 -1.78 8.95
N SER A 69 8.27 -2.52 8.30
CA SER A 69 7.32 -1.95 7.34
C SER A 69 5.98 -1.56 7.96
N LEU A 70 5.93 -1.42 9.29
CA LEU A 70 4.69 -1.13 10.02
C LEU A 70 3.95 0.13 9.51
N PRO A 71 4.61 1.28 9.22
CA PRO A 71 3.90 2.45 8.71
C PRO A 71 3.18 2.18 7.38
N ASN A 72 3.80 1.38 6.49
CA ASN A 72 3.18 1.02 5.23
C ASN A 72 2.00 0.06 5.46
N THR A 73 2.14 -0.92 6.37
CA THR A 73 1.06 -1.84 6.73
C THR A 73 -0.13 -1.10 7.34
N ALA A 74 0.11 -0.11 8.20
CA ALA A 74 -0.94 0.73 8.77
C ALA A 74 -1.66 1.55 7.68
N ALA A 75 -0.92 2.14 6.73
CA ALA A 75 -1.51 2.82 5.58
C ALA A 75 -2.34 1.86 4.71
N GLY A 76 -1.85 0.64 4.48
CA GLY A 76 -2.59 -0.41 3.79
C GLY A 76 -3.87 -0.80 4.52
N ALA A 77 -3.85 -0.89 5.85
CA ALA A 77 -5.03 -1.16 6.67
C ALA A 77 -6.09 -0.04 6.52
N ALA A 78 -5.67 1.23 6.55
CA ALA A 78 -6.57 2.36 6.30
C ALA A 78 -7.15 2.31 4.88
N PHE A 79 -6.31 2.04 3.87
CA PHE A 79 -6.73 1.87 2.49
C PHE A 79 -7.75 0.73 2.34
N LEU A 80 -7.52 -0.40 3.00
CA LEU A 80 -8.47 -1.52 3.00
C LEU A 80 -9.82 -1.12 3.60
N VAL A 81 -9.82 -0.44 4.75
CA VAL A 81 -11.07 0.01 5.38
C VAL A 81 -11.85 0.93 4.45
N GLY A 82 -11.18 1.88 3.79
CA GLY A 82 -11.81 2.73 2.78
C GLY A 82 -12.47 1.92 1.66
N ASN A 83 -11.79 0.89 1.13
CA ASN A 83 -12.35 0.00 0.12
C ASN A 83 -13.57 -0.79 0.65
N LEU A 84 -13.50 -1.33 1.87
CA LEU A 84 -14.62 -2.06 2.48
C LEU A 84 -15.83 -1.15 2.71
N LEU A 85 -15.61 0.10 3.14
CA LEU A 85 -16.67 1.10 3.31
C LEU A 85 -17.30 1.50 1.96
N ALA A 86 -16.54 1.46 0.87
CA ALA A 86 -17.05 1.64 -0.50
C ALA A 86 -17.79 0.41 -1.05
N GLY A 87 -17.94 -0.66 -0.25
CA GLY A 87 -18.63 -1.89 -0.66
C GLY A 87 -17.76 -2.86 -1.47
N HIS A 88 -16.45 -2.62 -1.56
CA HIS A 88 -15.51 -3.53 -2.23
C HIS A 88 -15.30 -4.81 -1.40
N ARG A 89 -14.86 -5.88 -2.08
CA ARG A 89 -14.80 -7.23 -1.53
C ARG A 89 -13.39 -7.78 -1.56
N LEU A 90 -13.08 -8.61 -0.57
CA LEU A 90 -11.81 -9.34 -0.51
C LEU A 90 -11.73 -10.41 -1.60
N ASP A 91 -10.64 -10.39 -2.37
CA ASP A 91 -10.22 -11.52 -3.21
C ASP A 91 -9.46 -12.53 -2.32
N ARG A 92 -10.22 -13.35 -1.60
CA ARG A 92 -9.65 -14.36 -0.69
C ARG A 92 -8.80 -15.41 -1.41
N PRO A 93 -9.21 -15.96 -2.57
CA PRO A 93 -8.38 -16.91 -3.31
C PRO A 93 -6.99 -16.35 -3.63
N ARG A 94 -6.89 -15.12 -4.14
CA ARG A 94 -5.60 -14.50 -4.47
C ARG A 94 -4.79 -14.09 -3.25
N SER A 95 -5.46 -13.71 -2.16
CA SER A 95 -4.81 -13.31 -0.91
C SER A 95 -4.17 -14.47 -0.16
N ARG A 96 -4.71 -15.68 -0.29
CA ARG A 96 -4.31 -16.84 0.53
C ARG A 96 -2.82 -17.17 0.34
N GLY A 97 -2.06 -17.13 1.44
CA GLY A 97 -0.63 -17.44 1.46
C GLY A 97 0.28 -16.46 0.73
N SER A 98 -0.27 -15.35 0.22
CA SER A 98 0.47 -14.36 -0.58
C SER A 98 1.23 -13.32 0.25
N ALA A 99 0.99 -13.28 1.57
CA ALA A 99 1.44 -12.20 2.46
C ALA A 99 0.97 -10.80 2.01
N ARG A 100 -0.20 -10.71 1.35
CA ARG A 100 -0.93 -9.48 1.06
C ARG A 100 -2.44 -9.70 1.08
N VAL A 101 -3.20 -8.62 1.26
CA VAL A 101 -4.66 -8.59 1.10
C VAL A 101 -4.98 -8.08 -0.29
N ASN A 102 -5.80 -8.80 -1.04
CA ASN A 102 -6.31 -8.37 -2.34
C ASN A 102 -7.78 -8.01 -2.23
N VAL A 103 -8.16 -6.93 -2.90
CA VAL A 103 -9.53 -6.47 -3.10
C VAL A 103 -9.88 -6.66 -4.58
N VAL A 104 -11.07 -7.20 -4.85
CA VAL A 104 -11.52 -7.55 -6.21
C VAL A 104 -11.65 -6.29 -7.07
N GLU A 105 -12.33 -5.28 -6.54
CA GLU A 105 -12.63 -4.04 -7.24
C GLU A 105 -11.42 -3.09 -7.26
N GLN A 106 -11.37 -2.22 -8.28
CA GLN A 106 -10.36 -1.18 -8.40
C GLN A 106 -10.70 0.00 -7.48
N ALA A 107 -9.73 0.48 -6.71
CA ALA A 107 -9.90 1.72 -5.95
C ALA A 107 -9.92 2.95 -6.86
N ILE A 108 -9.15 2.91 -7.95
CA ILE A 108 -9.09 3.95 -8.98
C ILE A 108 -9.41 3.27 -10.32
N PRO A 109 -10.47 3.68 -11.04
CA PRO A 109 -10.84 3.07 -12.31
C PRO A 109 -9.67 3.05 -13.30
N GLY A 110 -9.38 1.88 -13.84
CA GLY A 110 -8.28 1.65 -14.80
C GLY A 110 -6.94 1.28 -14.17
N TYR A 111 -6.80 1.33 -12.84
CA TYR A 111 -5.55 1.05 -12.14
C TYR A 111 -5.71 -0.08 -11.12
N ALA A 112 -4.69 -0.93 -11.03
CA ALA A 112 -4.44 -1.64 -9.79
C ALA A 112 -3.75 -0.66 -8.83
N THR A 113 -4.08 -0.73 -7.54
CA THR A 113 -3.54 0.23 -6.56
C THR A 113 -3.02 -0.52 -5.35
N THR A 114 -1.72 -0.39 -5.09
CA THR A 114 -1.06 -0.98 -3.93
C THR A 114 -0.73 0.09 -2.89
N ILE A 115 -1.21 -0.11 -1.66
CA ILE A 115 -0.78 0.66 -0.49
C ILE A 115 -0.37 -0.32 0.60
N GLY A 116 0.90 -0.30 0.98
CA GLY A 116 1.46 -1.23 1.96
C GLY A 116 1.31 -2.68 1.52
N THR A 117 0.57 -3.47 2.31
CA THR A 117 0.31 -4.91 2.05
C THR A 117 -1.05 -5.16 1.41
N VAL A 118 -1.72 -4.13 0.89
CA VAL A 118 -3.07 -4.21 0.33
C VAL A 118 -3.07 -3.77 -1.12
N ILE A 119 -3.66 -4.59 -1.99
CA ILE A 119 -3.81 -4.31 -3.43
C ILE A 119 -5.28 -4.32 -3.81
N ALA A 120 -5.73 -3.28 -4.50
CA ALA A 120 -7.07 -3.21 -5.09
C ALA A 120 -7.03 -3.41 -6.61
N GLY A 121 -7.90 -4.25 -7.15
CA GLY A 121 -8.14 -4.38 -8.60
C GLY A 121 -7.03 -5.09 -9.37
N VAL A 122 -6.23 -5.93 -8.71
CA VAL A 122 -5.11 -6.63 -9.35
C VAL A 122 -5.60 -7.69 -10.34
N SER A 123 -4.87 -7.84 -11.45
CA SER A 123 -5.12 -8.85 -12.48
C SER A 123 -3.85 -9.66 -12.75
N PRO A 124 -3.90 -10.82 -13.43
CA PRO A 124 -2.69 -11.55 -13.83
C PRO A 124 -1.68 -10.69 -14.61
N ARG A 125 -2.17 -9.66 -15.31
CA ARG A 125 -1.34 -8.71 -16.03
C ARG A 125 -0.60 -7.77 -15.08
N THR A 126 -1.25 -7.23 -14.05
CA THR A 126 -0.65 -6.23 -13.14
C THR A 126 0.00 -6.85 -11.89
N GLU A 127 -0.25 -8.12 -11.61
CA GLU A 127 0.18 -8.76 -10.37
C GLU A 127 1.68 -8.63 -10.05
N ARG A 128 2.55 -8.89 -11.03
CA ARG A 128 4.00 -8.76 -10.83
C ARG A 128 4.45 -7.32 -10.57
N HIS A 129 3.74 -6.36 -11.15
CA HIS A 129 3.94 -4.93 -10.96
C HIS A 129 3.64 -4.55 -9.51
N GLU A 130 2.42 -4.90 -9.07
CA GLU A 130 1.93 -4.60 -7.73
C GLU A 130 2.74 -5.31 -6.63
N ASP A 131 3.19 -6.56 -6.88
CA ASP A 131 4.10 -7.27 -5.99
C ASP A 131 5.44 -6.53 -5.80
N LEU A 132 5.88 -5.75 -6.81
CA LEU A 132 7.10 -4.93 -6.66
C LEU A 132 6.88 -3.79 -5.67
N HIS A 133 5.72 -3.14 -5.68
CA HIS A 133 5.43 -2.06 -4.73
C HIS A 133 5.41 -2.55 -3.29
N ILE A 134 4.91 -3.77 -3.05
CA ILE A 134 5.00 -4.40 -1.72
C ILE A 134 6.46 -4.70 -1.36
N LEU A 135 7.27 -5.19 -2.31
CA LEU A 135 8.70 -5.41 -2.06
C LEU A 135 9.43 -4.09 -1.76
N GLN A 136 9.14 -3.02 -2.50
CA GLN A 136 9.68 -1.68 -2.28
C GLN A 136 9.31 -1.17 -0.88
N ALA A 137 8.04 -1.33 -0.48
CA ALA A 137 7.56 -0.99 0.86
C ALA A 137 8.30 -1.76 1.96
N ARG A 138 8.50 -3.07 1.77
CA ARG A 138 9.23 -3.93 2.70
C ARG A 138 10.72 -3.60 2.77
N LEU A 139 11.34 -3.25 1.65
CA LEU A 139 12.76 -2.91 1.59
C LEU A 139 13.03 -1.58 2.28
N LEU A 140 12.28 -0.54 1.92
CA LEU A 140 12.48 0.82 2.40
C LEU A 140 11.81 1.08 3.76
N GLY A 141 10.93 0.18 4.21
CA GLY A 141 10.28 0.23 5.51
C GLY A 141 9.60 1.59 5.73
N PRO A 142 9.88 2.29 6.85
CA PRO A 142 9.22 3.55 7.16
C PRO A 142 9.41 4.65 6.12
N LEU A 143 10.46 4.57 5.30
CA LEU A 143 10.80 5.60 4.32
C LEU A 143 10.05 5.46 2.99
N TYR A 144 9.38 4.33 2.72
CA TYR A 144 8.76 4.09 1.42
C TYR A 144 7.72 5.16 1.04
N LEU A 145 6.66 5.31 1.84
CA LEU A 145 5.60 6.28 1.56
C LEU A 145 6.11 7.74 1.54
N PRO A 146 6.96 8.20 2.48
CA PRO A 146 7.57 9.53 2.39
C PRO A 146 8.37 9.75 1.11
N LEU A 147 9.17 8.77 0.67
CA LEU A 147 9.97 8.89 -0.56
C LEU A 147 9.10 8.87 -1.82
N VAL A 148 8.02 8.08 -1.84
CA VAL A 148 7.03 8.10 -2.92
C VAL A 148 6.36 9.48 -2.99
N ALA A 149 5.84 9.98 -1.86
CA ALA A 149 5.17 11.28 -1.79
C ALA A 149 6.10 12.44 -2.18
N ALA A 150 7.33 12.45 -1.65
CA ALA A 150 8.33 13.45 -1.98
C ALA A 150 8.66 13.42 -3.47
N ASN A 151 8.81 12.23 -4.07
CA ASN A 151 9.12 12.12 -5.48
C ASN A 151 7.95 12.56 -6.37
N TYR A 152 6.71 12.24 -6.02
CA TYR A 152 5.53 12.81 -6.67
C TYR A 152 5.53 14.34 -6.61
N ALA A 153 5.78 14.92 -5.43
CA ALA A 153 5.81 16.37 -5.25
C ALA A 153 6.91 17.01 -6.12
N VAL A 154 8.13 16.46 -6.11
CA VAL A 154 9.22 16.94 -6.96
C VAL A 154 8.84 16.84 -8.42
N PHE A 155 8.31 15.71 -8.90
CA PHE A 155 8.05 15.53 -10.34
C PHE A 155 6.81 16.29 -10.82
N ALA A 156 5.88 16.60 -9.92
CA ALA A 156 4.74 17.46 -10.20
C ALA A 156 5.12 18.95 -10.28
N LEU A 157 6.05 19.42 -9.43
CA LEU A 157 6.45 20.83 -9.35
C LEU A 157 7.66 21.17 -10.22
N LEU A 158 8.61 20.24 -10.32
CA LEU A 158 9.84 20.33 -11.10
C LEU A 158 9.82 19.19 -12.12
N PRO A 159 9.17 19.38 -13.29
CA PRO A 159 8.95 18.32 -14.28
C PRO A 159 10.22 18.00 -15.06
N LEU A 160 11.27 17.56 -14.36
CA LEU A 160 12.55 17.13 -14.93
C LEU A 160 12.37 16.04 -15.98
N TRP A 161 11.29 15.26 -15.86
CA TRP A 161 10.92 14.24 -16.83
C TRP A 161 10.56 14.77 -18.22
N LEU A 162 10.21 16.05 -18.37
CA LEU A 162 9.97 16.64 -19.69
C LEU A 162 11.19 16.53 -20.63
N VAL A 163 12.41 16.45 -20.10
CA VAL A 163 13.62 16.36 -20.93
C VAL A 163 13.82 14.97 -21.56
N TYR A 164 13.23 13.93 -20.98
CA TYR A 164 13.37 12.54 -21.45
C TYR A 164 12.03 11.84 -21.73
N HIS A 165 10.92 12.58 -21.69
CA HIS A 165 9.57 12.09 -22.02
C HIS A 165 9.42 11.76 -23.51
N ASP A 166 8.65 10.73 -23.84
CA ASP A 166 8.31 10.38 -25.23
C ASP A 166 7.19 11.28 -25.76
N HIS A 167 7.54 12.51 -26.12
CA HIS A 167 6.59 13.52 -26.61
C HIS A 167 5.81 13.10 -27.86
N ARG A 168 6.32 12.14 -28.64
CA ARG A 168 5.66 11.66 -29.87
C ARG A 168 4.74 10.48 -29.60
N GLY A 169 5.17 9.53 -28.79
CA GLY A 169 4.40 8.33 -28.45
C GLY A 169 3.32 8.56 -27.39
N THR A 170 3.55 9.47 -26.44
CA THR A 170 2.64 9.75 -25.31
C THR A 170 2.44 11.26 -25.14
N PRO A 171 1.80 11.96 -26.11
CA PRO A 171 1.65 13.40 -26.06
C PRO A 171 0.79 13.84 -24.86
N ILE A 172 1.24 14.87 -24.15
CA ILE A 172 0.51 15.47 -23.03
C ILE A 172 -0.39 16.57 -23.56
N ARG A 173 -1.71 16.37 -23.50
CA ARG A 173 -2.69 17.29 -24.11
C ARG A 173 -3.52 18.06 -23.09
N CYS A 174 -3.53 17.61 -21.84
CA CYS A 174 -4.29 18.23 -20.77
C CYS A 174 -3.64 17.97 -19.40
N THR A 175 -4.17 18.62 -18.36
CA THR A 175 -3.71 18.44 -16.97
C THR A 175 -3.79 16.98 -16.51
N ARG A 176 -4.80 16.24 -16.96
CA ARG A 176 -4.90 14.81 -16.66
C ARG A 176 -3.72 14.03 -17.26
N ASP A 177 -3.37 14.29 -18.52
CA ASP A 177 -2.23 13.63 -19.18
C ASP A 177 -0.91 14.01 -18.51
N TYR A 178 -0.79 15.25 -18.03
CA TYR A 178 0.39 15.68 -17.28
C TYR A 178 0.65 14.77 -16.08
N PHE A 179 -0.39 14.44 -15.30
CA PHE A 179 -0.23 13.56 -14.15
C PHE A 179 -0.13 12.08 -14.53
N LEU A 180 -0.95 11.60 -15.48
CA LEU A 180 -1.02 10.17 -15.81
C LEU A 180 0.09 9.69 -16.74
N LEU A 181 0.53 10.52 -17.69
CA LEU A 181 1.56 10.18 -18.68
C LEU A 181 2.91 10.85 -18.36
N GLY A 182 2.88 11.97 -17.63
CA GLY A 182 4.07 12.69 -17.18
C GLY A 182 4.49 12.26 -15.77
N VAL A 183 3.83 12.76 -14.73
CA VAL A 183 4.31 12.58 -13.35
C VAL A 183 4.35 11.12 -12.92
N TYR A 184 3.19 10.43 -12.95
CA TYR A 184 3.00 9.07 -12.45
C TYR A 184 4.08 8.09 -12.92
N PRO A 185 4.28 7.87 -14.22
CA PRO A 185 5.20 6.84 -14.69
C PRO A 185 6.67 7.17 -14.50
N HIS A 186 7.00 8.44 -14.30
CA HIS A 186 8.37 8.89 -14.11
C HIS A 186 8.78 8.91 -12.64
N THR A 187 7.85 8.76 -11.70
CA THR A 187 8.23 8.54 -10.31
C THR A 187 9.05 7.25 -10.17
N TRP A 188 10.07 7.25 -9.30
CA TRP A 188 11.08 6.19 -9.28
C TRP A 188 10.49 4.79 -9.04
N HIS A 189 9.46 4.69 -8.21
CA HIS A 189 8.84 3.42 -7.82
C HIS A 189 8.04 2.79 -8.97
N GLU A 190 7.25 3.60 -9.68
CA GLU A 190 6.54 3.23 -10.91
C GLU A 190 7.51 2.95 -12.05
N ALA A 191 8.48 3.84 -12.27
CA ALA A 191 9.48 3.68 -13.33
C ALA A 191 10.28 2.39 -13.16
N TRP A 192 10.58 1.97 -11.93
CA TRP A 192 11.19 0.68 -11.64
C TRP A 192 10.24 -0.48 -11.99
N ALA A 193 8.97 -0.40 -11.60
CA ALA A 193 7.96 -1.42 -11.89
C ALA A 193 7.74 -1.61 -13.40
N TYR A 194 7.58 -0.53 -14.15
CA TYR A 194 7.47 -0.57 -15.62
C TYR A 194 8.71 -1.15 -16.30
N ARG A 195 9.93 -0.76 -15.87
CA ARG A 195 11.17 -1.34 -16.40
C ARG A 195 11.28 -2.84 -16.14
N ARG A 196 10.92 -3.29 -14.93
CA ARG A 196 10.91 -4.71 -14.57
C ARG A 196 9.94 -5.49 -15.46
N ASP A 197 8.77 -4.93 -15.73
CA ASP A 197 7.73 -5.56 -16.55
C ASP A 197 8.02 -5.49 -18.05
N ARG A 198 9.09 -4.78 -18.47
CA ARG A 198 9.37 -4.43 -19.88
C ARG A 198 8.15 -3.78 -20.55
N ARG A 199 7.39 -3.01 -19.78
CA ARG A 199 6.22 -2.26 -20.26
C ARG A 199 6.61 -0.81 -20.44
N ARG A 200 6.02 -0.20 -21.46
CA ARG A 200 5.96 1.25 -21.48
C ARG A 200 4.91 1.70 -20.46
N PRO A 201 5.17 2.79 -19.74
CA PRO A 201 4.15 3.43 -18.94
C PRO A 201 2.90 3.79 -19.75
#